data_AF-A0A074KRC6-F1
#
_entry.id   AF-A0A074KRC6-F1
#
_cell.length_a   1.000
_cell.length_b   1.000
_cell.length_c   1.000
_cell.angle_alpha   90.00
_cell.angle_beta   90.00
_cell.angle_gamma   90.00
#
_symmetry.space_group_name_H-M   'P 1'
#
loop_
_entity.id
_entity.type
_entity.pdbx_description
1 polymer ?
#
loop_
_entity_poly.entity_id
_entity_poly.type
_entity_poly.pdbx_seq_one_letter_code
_entity_poly.pdbx_strand_id
1 'polypeptide(L)'
;MKKILLIWVLFIGSHISYAQYQGEWRAQLATEYGTGTNLFGMGLLSEYFIIDRLSVVPSIMVLLPETGKATNLHVDARYYFNEGTSQLYGLLGFNYYRRRLEFAGENDNLIQSPGLNVGGGYNYRISEEFSLDAQIKFQPQNNNNLVIGVGINYHIN
;
A
#
# COMPACT_ATOMS: atom_id res chain seq x y z
N MET A 1 -37.95 33.20 19.99
CA MET A 1 -37.63 31.77 20.15
C MET A 1 -37.24 31.07 18.85
N LYS A 2 -37.95 31.29 17.71
CA LYS A 2 -37.62 30.65 16.42
C LYS A 2 -36.21 30.96 15.86
N LYS A 3 -35.69 32.18 16.11
CA LYS A 3 -34.35 32.60 15.67
C LYS A 3 -33.20 31.92 16.44
N ILE A 4 -33.44 31.56 17.69
CA ILE A 4 -32.45 30.86 18.55
C ILE A 4 -32.34 29.40 18.10
N LEU A 5 -33.46 28.76 17.78
CA LEU A 5 -33.49 27.40 17.23
C LEU A 5 -32.66 27.27 15.94
N LEU A 6 -32.73 28.29 15.07
CA LEU A 6 -32.02 28.33 13.79
C LEU A 6 -30.50 28.47 13.98
N ILE A 7 -30.07 29.17 15.02
CA ILE A 7 -28.65 29.28 15.42
C ILE A 7 -28.14 27.93 15.96
N TRP A 8 -28.94 27.23 16.79
CA TRP A 8 -28.57 25.89 17.26
C TRP A 8 -28.45 24.86 16.13
N VAL A 9 -29.32 24.92 15.12
CA VAL A 9 -29.23 24.04 13.93
C VAL A 9 -27.98 24.33 13.10
N LEU A 10 -27.58 25.60 12.96
CA LEU A 10 -26.35 26.00 12.26
C LEU A 10 -25.08 25.58 13.03
N PHE A 11 -25.09 25.59 14.37
CA PHE A 11 -23.97 25.16 15.20
C PHE A 11 -23.81 23.63 15.30
N ILE A 12 -24.88 22.86 15.12
CA ILE A 12 -24.83 21.38 15.08
C ILE A 12 -24.37 20.89 13.68
N GLY A 13 -24.59 21.68 12.62
CA GLY A 13 -24.14 21.36 11.26
C GLY A 13 -22.65 21.59 11.01
N SER A 14 -21.92 22.25 11.92
CA SER A 14 -20.48 22.57 11.74
C SER A 14 -19.53 21.49 12.26
N HIS A 15 -20.02 20.29 12.57
CA HIS A 15 -19.17 19.19 12.99
C HIS A 15 -18.41 18.59 11.80
N ILE A 16 -17.21 19.13 11.62
CA ILE A 16 -16.01 18.48 11.07
C ILE A 16 -16.18 17.97 9.63
N SER A 17 -15.78 18.82 8.69
CA SER A 17 -15.49 18.41 7.32
C SER A 17 -14.25 17.50 7.35
N TYR A 18 -14.45 16.22 7.64
CA TYR A 18 -13.44 15.18 7.37
C TYR A 18 -13.29 15.05 5.85
N ALA A 19 -12.08 14.87 5.37
CA ALA A 19 -11.88 14.52 3.97
C ALA A 19 -12.49 13.12 3.78
N GLN A 20 -13.52 13.02 2.95
CA GLN A 20 -14.20 11.75 2.69
C GLN A 20 -13.34 10.94 1.72
N TYR A 21 -12.54 10.03 2.25
CA TYR A 21 -11.72 9.14 1.45
C TYR A 21 -12.50 7.87 1.07
N GLN A 22 -13.59 7.55 1.76
CA GLN A 22 -14.39 6.38 1.46
C GLN A 22 -14.82 6.35 -0.02
N GLY A 23 -14.51 5.25 -0.71
CA GLY A 23 -14.79 5.08 -2.14
C GLY A 23 -13.72 5.66 -3.07
N GLU A 24 -12.68 6.31 -2.54
CA GLU A 24 -11.54 6.75 -3.35
C GLU A 24 -10.73 5.57 -3.89
N TRP A 25 -10.21 5.78 -5.10
CA TRP A 25 -9.26 4.90 -5.75
C TRP A 25 -7.94 5.62 -5.99
N ARG A 26 -6.83 4.90 -5.77
CA ARG A 26 -5.49 5.35 -6.10
C ARG A 26 -4.77 4.27 -6.89
N ALA A 27 -4.13 4.66 -7.99
CA ALA A 27 -3.20 3.80 -8.71
C ALA A 27 -1.78 4.23 -8.36
N GLN A 28 -0.90 3.27 -8.08
CA GLN A 28 0.46 3.57 -7.63
C GLN A 28 1.47 2.81 -8.48
N LEU A 29 2.48 3.54 -8.94
CA LEU A 29 3.72 2.97 -9.45
C LEU A 29 4.73 2.99 -8.31
N ALA A 30 5.25 1.82 -7.94
CA ALA A 30 6.21 1.73 -6.84
C ALA A 30 7.41 0.85 -7.19
N THR A 31 8.47 1.10 -6.44
CA THR A 31 9.67 0.27 -6.40
C THR A 31 9.87 -0.23 -4.98
N GLU A 32 10.38 -1.45 -4.84
CA GLU A 32 10.67 -2.07 -3.54
C GLU A 32 12.06 -2.72 -3.56
N TYR A 33 12.72 -2.71 -2.42
CA TYR A 33 13.98 -3.40 -2.18
C TYR A 33 13.85 -4.28 -0.93
N GLY A 34 14.04 -5.59 -1.08
CA GLY A 34 14.02 -6.54 0.04
C GLY A 34 15.42 -6.83 0.54
N THR A 35 15.76 -6.40 1.76
CA THR A 35 17.11 -6.53 2.36
C THR A 35 17.54 -7.97 2.64
N GLY A 36 16.59 -8.87 2.91
CA GLY A 36 16.86 -10.29 3.13
C GLY A 36 17.06 -11.06 1.82
N THR A 37 16.44 -10.59 0.73
CA THR A 37 16.54 -11.21 -0.60
C THR A 37 17.57 -10.55 -1.51
N ASN A 38 18.00 -9.32 -1.19
CA ASN A 38 18.77 -8.42 -2.06
C ASN A 38 18.17 -8.24 -3.46
N LEU A 39 16.84 -8.23 -3.54
CA LEU A 39 16.11 -8.08 -4.80
C LEU A 39 15.48 -6.69 -4.86
N PHE A 40 15.73 -6.01 -5.97
CA PHE A 40 14.99 -4.83 -6.37
C PHE A 40 13.77 -5.24 -7.18
N GLY A 41 12.67 -4.51 -7.03
CA GLY A 41 11.42 -4.75 -7.73
C GLY A 41 10.71 -3.47 -8.09
N MET A 42 9.85 -3.56 -9.09
CA MET A 42 8.94 -2.49 -9.49
C MET A 42 7.59 -3.06 -9.86
N GLY A 43 6.53 -2.27 -9.67
CA GLY A 43 5.20 -2.78 -9.87
C GLY A 43 4.11 -1.75 -9.77
N LEU A 44 2.90 -2.28 -9.87
CA LEU A 44 1.65 -1.55 -9.79
C LEU A 44 0.91 -1.97 -8.53
N LEU A 45 0.43 -0.97 -7.80
CA LEU A 45 -0.48 -1.14 -6.68
C LEU A 45 -1.76 -0.39 -6.99
N SER A 46 -2.87 -0.95 -6.58
CA SER A 46 -4.16 -0.27 -6.61
C SER A 46 -4.66 -0.20 -5.19
N GLU A 47 -5.09 0.96 -4.74
CA GLU A 47 -5.58 1.19 -3.39
C GLU A 47 -7.04 1.64 -3.45
N TYR A 48 -7.88 1.01 -2.65
CA TYR A 48 -9.30 1.34 -2.52
C TYR A 48 -9.68 1.55 -1.07
N PHE A 49 -10.28 2.69 -0.75
CA PHE A 49 -10.72 3.05 0.59
C PHE A 49 -12.11 2.49 0.89
N ILE A 50 -12.17 1.45 1.72
CA ILE A 50 -13.43 0.81 2.12
C ILE A 50 -14.22 1.71 3.08
N ILE A 51 -13.47 2.37 3.98
CA ILE A 51 -13.92 3.44 4.88
C ILE A 51 -12.80 4.50 4.93
N ASP A 52 -13.08 5.70 5.45
CA ASP A 52 -12.18 6.87 5.34
C ASP A 52 -10.73 6.63 5.79
N ARG A 53 -10.49 5.67 6.68
CA ARG A 53 -9.16 5.37 7.22
C ARG A 53 -8.66 3.96 6.94
N LEU A 54 -9.42 3.13 6.23
CA LEU A 54 -9.05 1.75 5.95
C LEU A 54 -9.13 1.51 4.45
N SER A 55 -7.99 1.15 3.87
CA SER A 55 -7.89 0.78 2.47
C SER A 55 -7.44 -0.66 2.29
N VAL A 56 -7.74 -1.21 1.12
CA VAL A 56 -7.20 -2.50 0.65
C VAL A 56 -6.39 -2.22 -0.61
N VAL A 57 -5.22 -2.86 -0.67
CA VAL A 57 -4.17 -2.60 -1.65
C VAL A 57 -3.71 -3.92 -2.28
N PRO A 58 -4.38 -4.40 -3.33
CA PRO A 58 -3.81 -5.40 -4.23
C PRO A 58 -2.60 -4.83 -4.97
N SER A 59 -1.55 -5.65 -5.11
CA SER A 59 -0.36 -5.28 -5.88
C SER A 59 0.31 -6.43 -6.60
N ILE A 60 1.01 -6.06 -7.67
CA ILE A 60 1.88 -6.94 -8.44
C ILE A 60 3.25 -6.28 -8.61
N MET A 61 4.28 -6.95 -8.12
CA MET A 61 5.66 -6.52 -8.17
C MET A 61 6.47 -7.49 -9.03
N VAL A 62 7.14 -6.97 -10.05
CA VAL A 62 8.14 -7.72 -10.81
C VAL A 62 9.48 -7.51 -10.12
N LEU A 63 10.11 -8.60 -9.69
CA LEU A 63 11.41 -8.59 -9.02
C LEU A 63 12.50 -8.89 -10.05
N LEU A 64 13.68 -8.29 -9.86
CA LEU A 64 14.82 -8.34 -10.76
C LEU A 64 15.96 -9.16 -10.14
N PRO A 65 15.91 -10.50 -10.18
CA PRO A 65 17.02 -11.36 -9.76
C PRO A 65 18.11 -11.44 -10.84
N GLU A 66 19.34 -11.80 -10.45
CA GLU A 66 20.45 -12.04 -11.38
C GLU A 66 20.16 -13.16 -12.40
N THR A 67 19.33 -14.13 -12.01
CA THR A 67 18.94 -15.27 -12.85
C THR A 67 17.45 -15.60 -12.69
N GLY A 68 16.81 -15.88 -13.83
CA GLY A 68 15.42 -16.26 -13.90
C GLY A 68 14.43 -15.10 -13.76
N LYS A 69 13.19 -15.44 -13.41
CA LYS A 69 12.08 -14.48 -13.27
C LYS A 69 11.45 -14.59 -11.90
N ALA A 70 11.24 -13.46 -11.24
CA ALA A 70 10.57 -13.42 -9.95
C ALA A 70 9.43 -12.40 -9.95
N THR A 71 8.34 -12.75 -9.29
CA THR A 71 7.14 -11.92 -9.15
C THR A 71 6.63 -12.07 -7.74
N ASN A 72 6.11 -10.98 -7.18
CA ASN A 72 5.48 -10.97 -5.88
C ASN A 72 4.09 -10.35 -6.01
N LEU A 73 3.09 -11.06 -5.51
CA LEU A 73 1.73 -10.58 -5.42
C LEU A 73 1.44 -10.22 -3.97
N HIS A 74 0.83 -9.07 -3.72
CA HIS A 74 0.41 -8.71 -2.37
C HIS A 74 -1.06 -8.31 -2.33
N VAL A 75 -1.64 -8.50 -1.16
CA VAL A 75 -2.92 -7.90 -0.77
C VAL A 75 -2.73 -7.37 0.64
N ASP A 76 -2.58 -6.06 0.75
CA ASP A 76 -2.34 -5.37 2.01
C ASP A 76 -3.57 -4.58 2.44
N ALA A 77 -3.94 -4.62 3.71
CA ALA A 77 -4.86 -3.66 4.32
C ALA A 77 -4.03 -2.55 4.98
N ARG A 78 -4.38 -1.29 4.73
CA ARG A 78 -3.71 -0.13 5.34
C ARG A 78 -4.69 0.65 6.20
N TYR A 79 -4.27 0.98 7.43
CA TYR A 79 -5.02 1.85 8.32
C TYR A 79 -4.30 3.17 8.51
N TYR A 80 -4.92 4.26 8.09
CA TYR A 80 -4.39 5.62 8.18
C TYR A 80 -4.70 6.23 9.55
N PHE A 81 -3.66 6.60 10.29
CA PHE A 81 -3.77 7.17 11.63
C PHE A 81 -4.21 8.64 11.62
N ASN A 82 -3.94 9.34 10.53
CA ASN A 82 -4.26 10.74 10.35
C ASN A 82 -4.66 11.04 8.90
N GLU A 83 -5.31 12.19 8.71
CA GLU A 83 -5.86 12.65 7.44
C GLU A 83 -5.17 13.95 6.99
N GLY A 84 -5.31 14.30 5.71
CA GLY A 84 -4.79 15.53 5.13
C GLY A 84 -3.58 15.31 4.22
N THR A 85 -2.70 16.30 4.13
CA THR A 85 -1.53 16.28 3.24
C THR A 85 -0.50 15.22 3.61
N SER A 86 -0.36 14.93 4.90
CA SER A 86 0.62 14.00 5.44
C SER A 86 -0.11 12.86 6.12
N GLN A 87 -0.07 11.65 5.57
CA GLN A 87 -0.82 10.51 6.08
C GLN A 87 0.13 9.38 6.48
N LEU A 88 0.18 9.08 7.78
CA LEU A 88 0.88 7.94 8.34
C LEU A 88 -0.08 6.75 8.41
N TYR A 89 0.37 5.57 8.02
CA TYR A 89 -0.44 4.37 8.07
C TYR A 89 0.32 3.17 8.59
N GLY A 90 -0.42 2.27 9.24
CA GLY A 90 0.02 0.90 9.50
C GLY A 90 -0.51 -0.01 8.39
N LEU A 91 0.17 -1.13 8.14
CA LEU A 91 -0.29 -2.12 7.17
C LEU A 91 -0.15 -3.54 7.70
N LEU A 92 -1.11 -4.38 7.31
CA LEU A 92 -1.13 -5.82 7.52
C LEU A 92 -1.62 -6.48 6.24
N GLY A 93 -0.92 -7.51 5.77
CA GLY A 93 -1.29 -8.13 4.51
C GLY A 93 -0.70 -9.50 4.29
N PHE A 94 -0.96 -10.02 3.10
CA PHE A 94 -0.45 -11.29 2.63
C PHE A 94 0.36 -11.07 1.36
N ASN A 95 1.42 -11.85 1.21
CA ASN A 95 2.22 -11.88 -0.01
C ASN A 95 2.30 -13.30 -0.57
N TYR A 96 2.51 -13.39 -1.88
CA TYR A 96 2.74 -14.64 -2.58
C TYR A 96 3.89 -14.46 -3.55
N TYR A 97 5.07 -14.88 -3.10
CA TYR A 97 6.29 -14.83 -3.88
C TYR A 97 6.37 -16.03 -4.82
N ARG A 98 6.76 -15.77 -6.07
CA ARG A 98 6.97 -16.78 -7.10
C ARG A 98 8.28 -16.51 -7.84
N ARG A 99 9.18 -17.49 -7.88
CA ARG A 99 10.42 -17.42 -8.68
C ARG A 99 10.60 -18.66 -9.55
N ARG A 100 10.98 -18.45 -10.80
CA ARG A 100 11.40 -19.49 -11.74
C ARG A 100 12.89 -19.34 -12.02
N LEU A 101 13.66 -20.39 -11.77
CA LEU A 101 15.10 -20.46 -12.05
C LEU A 101 15.33 -20.91 -13.51
N GLU A 102 16.35 -20.35 -14.18
CA GLU A 102 16.65 -20.62 -15.60
C GLU A 102 17.54 -21.85 -15.83
N PHE A 103 18.23 -22.37 -14.81
CA PHE A 103 19.27 -23.41 -14.97
C PHE A 103 18.98 -24.75 -14.25
N ALA A 104 17.84 -24.91 -13.60
CA ALA A 104 17.48 -26.18 -12.96
C ALA A 104 16.58 -27.02 -13.90
N GLY A 105 16.56 -28.35 -13.76
CA GLY A 105 15.87 -29.27 -14.67
C GLY A 105 14.34 -29.13 -14.64
N GLU A 106 13.67 -29.55 -15.72
CA GLU A 106 12.28 -29.25 -16.13
C GLU A 106 11.15 -29.47 -15.11
N ASN A 107 11.41 -30.07 -13.93
CA ASN A 107 10.37 -30.45 -12.96
C ASN A 107 10.45 -29.80 -11.56
N ASP A 108 11.50 -29.02 -11.21
CA ASP A 108 11.70 -28.55 -9.81
C ASP A 108 12.08 -27.06 -9.68
N ASN A 109 11.77 -26.25 -10.71
CA ASN A 109 12.32 -24.89 -10.84
C ASN A 109 11.47 -23.76 -10.25
N LEU A 110 10.37 -24.10 -9.59
CA LEU A 110 9.37 -23.13 -9.17
C LEU A 110 9.37 -22.99 -7.64
N ILE A 111 9.91 -21.88 -7.17
CA ILE A 111 9.85 -21.51 -5.74
C ILE A 111 8.58 -20.70 -5.53
N GLN A 112 7.74 -21.16 -4.62
CA GLN A 112 6.52 -20.46 -4.19
C GLN A 112 6.55 -20.31 -2.68
N SER A 113 6.32 -19.09 -2.20
CA SER A 113 6.40 -18.79 -0.77
C SER A 113 5.28 -17.81 -0.40
N PRO A 114 4.17 -18.30 0.19
CA PRO A 114 3.19 -17.42 0.80
C PRO A 114 3.77 -16.79 2.07
N GLY A 115 3.36 -15.57 2.35
CA GLY A 115 3.83 -14.82 3.51
C GLY A 115 2.85 -13.80 4.02
N LEU A 116 3.20 -13.22 5.16
CA LEU A 116 2.54 -12.10 5.82
C LEU A 116 3.42 -10.87 5.69
N ASN A 117 2.77 -9.74 5.45
CA ASN A 117 3.35 -8.41 5.50
C ASN A 117 2.85 -7.71 6.76
N VAL A 118 3.75 -7.15 7.56
CA VAL A 118 3.40 -6.23 8.65
C VAL A 118 4.29 -5.03 8.55
N GLY A 119 3.75 -3.83 8.69
CA GLY A 119 4.59 -2.65 8.67
C GLY A 119 3.80 -1.36 8.70
N GLY A 120 4.32 -0.36 7.99
CA GLY A 120 3.67 0.92 7.86
C GLY A 120 4.35 1.77 6.81
N GLY A 121 3.76 2.93 6.57
CA GLY A 121 4.28 3.87 5.61
C GLY A 121 3.74 5.27 5.82
N TYR A 122 4.20 6.14 4.95
CA TYR A 122 3.91 7.55 4.95
C TYR A 122 3.56 7.98 3.53
N ASN A 123 2.40 8.59 3.38
CA ASN A 123 1.90 9.17 2.15
C ASN A 123 1.91 10.70 2.25
N TYR A 124 2.47 11.37 1.26
CA TYR A 124 2.55 12.83 1.20
C TYR A 124 1.91 13.34 -0.08
N ARG A 125 0.81 14.06 0.05
CA ARG A 125 0.09 14.68 -1.06
C ARG A 125 0.87 15.87 -1.61
N ILE A 126 1.29 15.79 -2.88
CA ILE A 126 2.00 16.88 -3.57
C ILE A 126 0.99 17.81 -4.27
N SER A 127 -0.03 17.22 -4.90
CA SER A 127 -1.13 17.93 -5.56
C SER A 127 -2.45 17.20 -5.29
N GLU A 128 -3.56 17.70 -5.83
CA GLU A 128 -4.86 17.01 -5.71
C GLU A 128 -4.80 15.60 -6.31
N GLU A 129 -4.04 15.43 -7.40
CA GLU A 129 -3.94 14.20 -8.18
C GLU A 129 -2.77 13.30 -7.77
N PHE A 130 -1.70 13.85 -7.17
CA PHE A 130 -0.47 13.10 -6.93
C PHE A 130 -0.06 13.07 -5.46
N SER A 131 0.39 11.90 -5.00
CA SER A 131 1.07 11.76 -3.71
C SER A 131 2.28 10.84 -3.77
N LEU A 132 3.31 11.13 -2.98
CA LEU A 132 4.45 10.25 -2.76
C LEU A 132 4.14 9.29 -1.63
N ASP A 133 4.62 8.07 -1.73
CA ASP A 133 4.48 7.04 -0.72
C ASP A 133 5.84 6.45 -0.41
N ALA A 134 6.11 6.25 0.88
CA ALA A 134 7.24 5.51 1.38
C ALA A 134 6.72 4.46 2.37
N GLN A 135 7.11 3.20 2.19
CA GLN A 135 6.62 2.09 3.00
C GLN A 135 7.77 1.19 3.45
N ILE A 136 7.60 0.59 4.63
CA ILE A 136 8.47 -0.43 5.18
C ILE A 136 7.60 -1.62 5.59
N LYS A 137 7.93 -2.81 5.09
CA LYS A 137 7.23 -4.07 5.40
C LYS A 137 8.21 -5.08 5.97
N PHE A 138 7.80 -5.76 7.02
CA PHE A 138 8.49 -6.91 7.57
C PHE A 138 7.81 -8.20 7.10
N GLN A 139 8.61 -9.12 6.57
CA GLN A 139 8.20 -10.42 6.05
C GLN A 139 8.96 -11.55 6.78
N PRO A 140 8.41 -12.07 7.90
CA PRO A 140 9.09 -13.09 8.71
C PRO A 140 9.47 -14.37 7.95
N GLN A 141 8.74 -14.72 6.90
CA GLN A 141 8.80 -16.04 6.25
C GLN A 141 9.99 -16.16 5.29
N ASN A 142 10.54 -15.03 4.83
CA ASN A 142 11.62 -14.95 3.85
C ASN A 142 12.94 -14.50 4.51
N ASN A 143 13.45 -15.24 5.50
CA ASN A 143 14.65 -14.84 6.27
C ASN A 143 14.51 -13.47 6.97
N ASN A 144 13.35 -13.19 7.57
CA ASN A 144 13.09 -11.89 8.21
C ASN A 144 13.32 -10.70 7.26
N ASN A 145 12.87 -10.82 6.02
CA ASN A 145 13.08 -9.82 4.98
C ASN A 145 12.42 -8.49 5.37
N LEU A 146 13.21 -7.42 5.36
CA LEU A 146 12.71 -6.06 5.45
C LEU A 146 12.59 -5.49 4.03
N VAL A 147 11.38 -5.16 3.61
CA VAL A 147 11.10 -4.57 2.31
C VAL A 147 10.91 -3.07 2.49
N ILE A 148 11.72 -2.29 1.79
CA ILE A 148 11.63 -0.83 1.75
C ILE A 148 11.08 -0.45 0.38
N GLY A 149 10.02 0.34 0.33
CA GLY A 149 9.41 0.76 -0.92
C GLY A 149 9.17 2.24 -0.99
N VAL A 150 9.21 2.77 -2.22
CA VAL A 150 8.81 4.13 -2.55
C VAL A 150 7.96 4.12 -3.82
N GLY A 151 6.98 5.01 -3.89
CA GLY A 151 6.10 5.08 -5.06
C GLY A 151 5.40 6.42 -5.22
N ILE A 152 4.77 6.58 -6.37
CA ILE A 152 3.93 7.74 -6.72
C ILE A 152 2.52 7.21 -6.93
N ASN A 153 1.57 7.83 -6.26
CA ASN A 153 0.15 7.54 -6.38
C ASN A 153 -0.50 8.60 -7.25
N TYR A 154 -1.39 8.15 -8.12
CA TYR A 154 -2.34 8.95 -8.87
C TYR A 154 -3.74 8.73 -8.29
N HIS A 155 -4.40 9.81 -7.90
CA HIS A 155 -5.73 9.83 -7.32
C HIS A 155 -6.72 9.90 -8.48
N ILE A 156 -7.61 8.91 -8.56
CA ILE A 156 -8.50 8.74 -9.73
C ILE A 156 -9.77 9.61 -9.61
N ASN A 157 -10.09 10.08 -8.40
CA ASN A 157 -11.31 10.81 -8.06
C ASN A 157 -11.01 12.21 -7.56
#